data_AF-F7NN91-F1
#
_entry.id   AF-F7NN91-F1
#
_cell.length_a   1.000
_cell.length_b   1.000
_cell.length_c   1.000
_cell.angle_alpha   90.00
_cell.angle_beta   90.00
_cell.angle_gamma   90.00
#
_symmetry.space_group_name_H-M   'P 1'
#
loop_
_entity.id
_entity.type
_entity.pdbx_description
1 polymer ?
#
loop_
_entity_poly.entity_id
_entity_poly.type
_entity_poly.pdbx_seq_one_letter_code
_entity_poly.pdbx_strand_id
1 'polypeptide(L)' 'MAVFDNSLRGQQIGIHPVQNTATVFLAFEDIIKMVEDHRNAIVMCEFE' A
#
# COMPACT_ATOMS: atom_id res chain seq x y z
N MET A 1 -3.33 10.28 6.04
CA MET A 1 -3.45 10.28 4.56
C MET A 1 -2.28 9.50 4.00
N ALA A 2 -2.52 8.62 3.04
CA ALA A 2 -1.51 7.85 2.33
C ALA A 2 -1.57 8.18 0.83
N VAL A 3 -0.41 8.20 0.18
CA VAL A 3 -0.27 8.45 -1.26
C VAL A 3 0.35 7.20 -1.87
N PHE A 4 -0.27 6.67 -2.93
CA PHE A 4 0.22 5.50 -3.64
C PHE A 4 0.38 5.80 -5.13
N ASP A 5 1.37 5.18 -5.76
CA ASP A 5 1.51 5.16 -7.20
C ASP A 5 0.38 4.31 -7.82
N ASN A 6 -0.29 4.84 -8.84
CA ASN A 6 -1.36 4.15 -9.55
C ASN A 6 -0.88 2.89 -10.26
N SER A 7 0.40 2.80 -10.61
CA SER A 7 1.01 1.60 -11.18
C SER A 7 0.92 0.37 -10.26
N LEU A 8 0.75 0.57 -8.94
CA LEU A 8 0.70 -0.52 -7.95
C LEU A 8 -0.62 -1.31 -7.96
N ARG A 9 -1.66 -0.84 -8.64
CA ARG A 9 -2.96 -1.54 -8.71
C ARG A 9 -2.81 -2.94 -9.31
N GLY A 10 -3.44 -3.92 -8.67
CA GLY A 10 -3.37 -5.34 -9.07
C GLY A 10 -2.02 -6.01 -8.82
N GLN A 11 -1.05 -5.33 -8.21
CA GLN A 11 0.24 -5.91 -7.87
C GLN A 11 0.25 -6.54 -6.47
N GLN A 12 1.19 -7.47 -6.27
CA GLN A 12 1.58 -7.91 -4.94
C GLN A 12 2.72 -7.02 -4.44
N ILE A 13 2.55 -6.46 -3.24
CA ILE A 13 3.49 -5.51 -2.64
C ILE A 13 4.19 -6.16 -1.44
N GLY A 14 5.52 -6.05 -1.42
CA GLY A 14 6.33 -6.37 -0.26
C GLY A 14 6.42 -5.19 0.70
N ILE A 15 6.07 -5.39 1.98
CA ILE A 15 6.13 -4.36 3.02
C ILE A 15 6.93 -4.88 4.22
N HIS A 16 7.72 -4.00 4.83
CA HIS A 16 8.39 -4.26 6.10
C HIS A 16 7.40 -4.07 7.27
N PRO A 17 7.13 -5.11 8.08
CA PRO A 17 6.22 -5.00 9.21
C PRO A 17 6.95 -4.31 10.37
N VAL A 18 7.04 -2.99 10.31
CA VAL A 18 7.74 -2.12 11.29
C VAL A 18 9.28 -2.21 11.22
N GLN A 19 9.86 -3.39 11.05
CA GLN A 19 11.32 -3.61 10.95
C GLN A 19 11.72 -4.20 9.59
N ASN A 20 12.94 -3.90 9.12
CA ASN A 20 13.47 -4.37 7.84
C ASN A 20 14.08 -5.79 7.88
N THR A 21 13.89 -6.51 8.99
CA THR A 21 14.36 -7.89 9.19
C THR A 21 13.43 -8.93 8.56
N ALA A 22 12.24 -8.52 8.14
CA ALA A 22 11.26 -9.35 7.44
C ALA A 22 10.52 -8.55 6.36
N THR A 23 9.93 -9.26 5.41
CA THR A 23 9.06 -8.71 4.37
C THR A 23 7.80 -9.56 4.29
N VAL A 24 6.64 -8.91 4.33
CA VAL A 24 5.33 -9.55 4.12
C VAL A 24 4.81 -9.12 2.75
N PHE A 25 4.27 -10.08 2.00
CA PHE A 25 3.70 -9.83 0.67
C PHE A 25 2.18 -9.86 0.75
N LEU A 26 1.55 -8.76 0.33
CA LEU A 26 0.09 -8.58 0.34
C LEU A 26 -0.39 -8.10 -1.03
N ALA A 27 -1.64 -8.38 -1.38
CA ALA A 27 -2.24 -7.71 -2.52
C ALA A 27 -2.32 -6.20 -2.22
N PHE A 28 -2.06 -5.37 -3.22
CA PHE A 28 -2.17 -3.92 -3.08
C PHE A 28 -3.55 -3.50 -2.55
N GLU A 29 -4.60 -4.18 -3.00
CA GLU A 29 -5.98 -3.93 -2.60
C GLU A 29 -6.21 -4.18 -1.10
N ASP A 30 -5.53 -5.16 -0.50
CA ASP A 30 -5.60 -5.43 0.95
C ASP A 30 -4.92 -4.30 1.75
N ILE A 31 -3.84 -3.74 1.22
CA ILE A 31 -3.14 -2.61 1.84
C ILE A 31 -4.02 -1.36 1.81
N ILE A 32 -4.65 -1.08 0.67
CA ILE A 32 -5.60 0.03 0.51
C ILE A 32 -6.74 -0.10 1.52
N LYS A 33 -7.37 -1.28 1.58
CA LYS A 33 -8.44 -1.57 2.55
C LYS A 33 -7.98 -1.34 3.99
N MET A 34 -6.80 -1.84 4.36
CA MET A 34 -6.23 -1.65 5.70
C MET A 34 -6.05 -0.16 6.03
N VAL A 35 -5.57 0.65 5.08
CA VAL A 35 -5.36 2.09 5.28
C VAL A 35 -6.69 2.83 5.45
N GLU A 36 -7.71 2.50 4.64
CA GLU A 36 -9.07 3.03 4.75
C GLU A 36 -9.73 2.67 6.08
N ASP A 37 -9.57 1.42 6.56
CA ASP A 37 -10.10 0.95 7.84
C ASP A 37 -9.53 1.75 9.04
N HIS A 38 -8.31 2.28 8.90
CA HIS A 38 -7.71 3.20 9.87
C HIS A 38 -8.12 4.67 9.68
N ARG A 39 -9.12 4.94 8.83
CA ARG A 39 -9.66 6.27 8.49
C ARG A 39 -8.63 7.21 7.88
N ASN A 40 -7.65 6.67 7.16
CA ASN A 40 -6.72 7.48 6.38
C ASN A 40 -7.29 7.70 4.96
N ALA A 41 -7.32 8.96 4.52
CA ALA A 41 -7.59 9.27 3.12
C ALA A 41 -6.49 8.68 2.22
N ILE A 42 -6.89 8.19 1.04
CA ILE A 42 -6.00 7.62 0.02
C ILE A 42 -5.98 8.52 -1.20
N VAL A 43 -4.77 8.79 -1.69
CA VAL A 43 -4.54 9.54 -2.93
C VAL A 43 -3.74 8.65 -3.88
N MET A 44 -4.25 8.47 -5.10
CA MET A 44 -3.52 7.79 -6.17
C MET A 44 -2.84 8.83 -7.06
N CYS A 45 -1.56 8.64 -7.35
CA CYS A 45 -0.79 9.52 -8.22
C CYS A 45 -0.22 8.73 -9.40
N GLU A 46 -0.17 9.38 -10.57
CA GLU A 46 0.61 8.92 -11.71
C GLU A 46 2.02 9.51 -11.58
N PHE A 47 3.05 8.71 -11.80
CA PHE A 47 4.44 9.16 -11.92
C PHE A 47 4.92 8.87 -13.34
N GLU A 48 5.51 9.86 -14.00
CA GLU A 48 6.20 9.71 -15.30
C GLU A 48 7.60 9.11 -15.13
#